data_AF-A0A955PGV4-F1
#
_entry.id   AF-A0A955PGV4-F1
#
_cell.length_a   1.000
_cell.length_b   1.000
_cell.length_c   1.000
_cell.angle_alpha   90.00
_cell.angle_beta   90.00
_cell.angle_gamma   90.00
#
_symmetry.space_group_name_H-M   'P 1'
#
loop_
_entity.id
_entity.type
_entity.pdbx_description
1 polymer ?
#
loop_
_entity_poly.entity_id
_entity_poly.type
_entity_poly.pdbx_seq_one_letter_code
_entity_poly.pdbx_strand_id
1 'polypeptide(L)'
;FGWTAHCNGTLTFPTSNQARFTKTSGRILDLRFLGGSVDFNNYSLPQDLNDDGTVTNLPYFVAERSGVGTQYLSILHPRDLGESAASYQTLSTIHGQAGKVAIGSAEYHILAQPTPTQEVLIDNRLRGRAKLILTKSVNGDLQYLFTVGQLGRISWNSKTVFDQPEERSYLFQITQDGAAITTFDK
;
A
#
# COMPACT_ATOMS: atom_id res chain seq x y z
N PHE A 1 -3.13 -18.42 2.32
CA PHE A 1 -3.98 -17.35 2.89
C PHE A 1 -4.29 -16.37 1.77
N GLY A 2 -5.57 -16.07 1.53
CA GLY A 2 -6.02 -15.21 0.43
C GLY A 2 -6.63 -13.89 0.95
N TRP A 3 -6.61 -12.86 0.11
CA TRP A 3 -7.33 -11.60 0.37
C TRP A 3 -8.69 -11.67 -0.32
N THR A 4 -9.78 -11.33 0.35
CA THR A 4 -11.12 -11.45 -0.22
C THR A 4 -11.87 -10.12 -0.14
N ALA A 5 -12.67 -9.82 -1.16
CA ALA A 5 -13.50 -8.63 -1.17
C ALA A 5 -14.71 -8.81 -2.10
N HIS A 6 -15.80 -8.10 -1.80
CA HIS A 6 -17.03 -8.04 -2.60
C HIS A 6 -17.52 -6.60 -2.70
N CYS A 7 -18.37 -6.30 -3.69
CA CYS A 7 -18.99 -4.97 -3.80
C CYS A 7 -20.38 -5.01 -4.42
N ASN A 8 -21.23 -4.06 -4.04
CA ASN A 8 -22.45 -3.74 -4.79
C ASN A 8 -22.05 -2.81 -5.95
N GLY A 9 -21.96 -3.37 -7.16
CA GLY A 9 -21.48 -2.68 -8.36
C GLY A 9 -20.78 -3.64 -9.32
N THR A 10 -19.88 -3.11 -10.15
CA THR A 10 -19.08 -3.92 -11.07
C THR A 10 -17.67 -4.17 -10.52
N LEU A 11 -17.17 -5.39 -10.68
CA LEU A 11 -15.78 -5.78 -10.39
C LEU A 11 -15.05 -6.05 -11.71
N THR A 12 -13.84 -5.50 -11.84
CA THR A 12 -12.94 -5.73 -12.99
C THR A 12 -11.51 -5.97 -12.52
N PHE A 13 -10.69 -6.60 -13.35
CA PHE A 13 -9.26 -6.85 -13.10
C PHE A 13 -8.42 -6.22 -14.22
N PRO A 14 -8.14 -4.91 -14.18
CA PRO A 14 -7.44 -4.22 -15.28
C PRO A 14 -6.05 -4.77 -15.58
N THR A 15 -5.40 -5.37 -14.56
CA THR A 15 -4.08 -6.02 -14.68
C THR A 15 -3.97 -7.15 -13.66
N SER A 16 -2.94 -8.00 -13.76
CA SER A 16 -2.67 -9.12 -12.83
C SER A 16 -2.38 -8.71 -11.38
N ASN A 17 -2.30 -7.41 -11.07
CA ASN A 17 -2.04 -6.91 -9.72
C ASN A 17 -3.07 -5.87 -9.27
N GLN A 18 -4.22 -5.77 -9.96
CA GLN A 18 -5.25 -4.79 -9.66
C GLN A 18 -6.64 -5.38 -9.75
N ALA A 19 -7.42 -5.17 -8.69
CA ALA A 19 -8.87 -5.27 -8.73
C ALA A 19 -9.47 -3.87 -8.66
N ARG A 20 -10.58 -3.65 -9.37
CA ARG A 20 -11.31 -2.39 -9.36
C ARG A 20 -12.77 -2.65 -9.13
N PHE A 21 -13.31 -1.98 -8.11
CA PHE A 21 -14.74 -1.91 -7.87
C PHE A 21 -15.28 -0.57 -8.34
N THR A 22 -16.40 -0.58 -9.07
CA THR A 22 -17.11 0.63 -9.50
C THR A 22 -18.56 0.54 -9.03
N LYS A 23 -18.98 1.49 -8.20
CA LYS A 23 -20.37 1.64 -7.77
C LYS A 23 -21.17 2.38 -8.83
N THR A 24 -22.46 2.09 -8.91
CA THR A 24 -23.43 2.82 -9.76
C THR A 24 -23.51 4.32 -9.41
N SER A 25 -23.16 4.70 -8.18
CA SER A 25 -23.08 6.09 -7.74
C SER A 25 -21.88 6.88 -8.32
N GLY A 26 -21.08 6.27 -9.20
CA GLY A 26 -19.89 6.92 -9.79
C GLY A 26 -18.64 6.89 -8.91
N ARG A 27 -18.61 6.08 -7.84
CA ARG A 27 -17.43 5.90 -6.98
C ARG A 27 -16.61 4.69 -7.41
N ILE A 28 -15.30 4.83 -7.42
CA ILE A 28 -14.34 3.78 -7.75
C ILE A 28 -13.48 3.47 -6.53
N LEU A 29 -13.21 2.17 -6.29
CA LEU A 29 -12.16 1.71 -5.40
C LEU A 29 -11.14 0.94 -6.23
N ASP A 30 -9.96 1.53 -6.38
CA ASP A 30 -8.79 0.85 -6.95
C ASP A 30 -8.06 0.10 -5.83
N LEU A 31 -7.97 -1.23 -5.95
CA LEU A 31 -7.17 -2.09 -5.08
C LEU A 31 -5.94 -2.55 -5.84
N ARG A 32 -4.76 -2.09 -5.44
CA ARG A 32 -3.48 -2.46 -6.05
C ARG A 32 -2.66 -3.33 -5.10
N PHE A 33 -2.16 -4.47 -5.58
CA PHE A 33 -1.17 -5.26 -4.85
C PHE A 33 0.24 -4.92 -5.33
N LEU A 34 1.13 -4.64 -4.38
CA LEU A 34 2.55 -4.44 -4.66
C LEU A 34 3.28 -5.78 -4.62
N GLY A 35 4.24 -5.95 -5.54
CA GLY A 35 5.07 -7.17 -5.67
C GLY A 35 4.81 -7.98 -6.94
N GLY A 36 5.08 -9.29 -6.85
CA GLY A 36 4.81 -10.27 -7.90
C GLY A 36 3.34 -10.39 -8.30
N SER A 37 3.05 -11.18 -9.33
CA SER A 37 1.67 -11.39 -9.80
C SER A 37 0.75 -11.90 -8.69
N VAL A 38 -0.53 -11.53 -8.78
CA VAL A 38 -1.60 -12.05 -7.93
C VAL A 38 -2.61 -12.75 -8.84
N ASP A 39 -2.98 -13.97 -8.47
CA ASP A 39 -4.03 -14.70 -9.15
C ASP A 39 -5.37 -14.30 -8.54
N PHE A 40 -6.32 -13.87 -9.37
CA PHE A 40 -7.65 -13.47 -8.92
C PHE A 40 -8.67 -14.54 -9.32
N ASN A 41 -9.13 -15.31 -8.33
CA ASN A 41 -10.24 -16.24 -8.50
C ASN A 41 -11.55 -15.48 -8.29
N ASN A 42 -12.34 -15.32 -9.36
CA ASN A 42 -13.59 -14.56 -9.36
C ASN A 42 -14.79 -15.49 -9.15
N TYR A 43 -15.71 -15.10 -8.26
CA TYR A 43 -16.94 -15.83 -7.96
C TYR A 43 -18.13 -14.87 -7.92
N SER A 44 -19.32 -15.45 -7.98
CA SER A 44 -20.59 -14.76 -7.79
C SER A 44 -21.25 -15.32 -6.54
N LEU A 45 -21.46 -14.48 -5.54
CA LEU A 45 -22.18 -14.86 -4.31
C LEU A 45 -23.65 -14.44 -4.45
N PRO A 46 -24.62 -15.36 -4.29
CA PRO A 46 -26.02 -14.97 -4.19
C PRO A 46 -26.20 -14.18 -2.89
N GLN A 47 -26.64 -12.93 -3.00
CA GLN A 47 -27.10 -12.16 -1.85
C GLN A 47 -28.62 -12.32 -1.75
N ASP A 48 -29.14 -12.34 -0.51
CA ASP A 48 -30.54 -12.56 -0.15
C ASP A 48 -31.56 -11.84 -1.06
N LEU A 49 -32.75 -12.45 -1.13
CA LEU A 49 -33.92 -12.01 -1.88
C LEU A 49 -34.18 -10.51 -1.67
N ASN A 50 -34.14 -9.76 -2.76
CA ASN A 50 -34.78 -8.44 -2.81
C ASN A 50 -36.25 -8.59 -2.39
N ASP A 51 -36.90 -7.52 -1.93
CA ASP A 51 -38.32 -7.54 -1.52
C ASP A 51 -39.29 -8.04 -2.62
N ASP A 52 -38.82 -8.07 -3.88
CA ASP A 52 -39.53 -8.59 -5.05
C ASP A 52 -39.26 -10.09 -5.35
N GLY A 53 -38.46 -10.76 -4.52
CA GLY A 53 -38.10 -12.17 -4.68
C GLY A 53 -36.98 -12.44 -5.69
N THR A 54 -36.28 -11.41 -6.19
CA THR A 54 -35.11 -11.59 -7.07
C THR A 54 -33.82 -11.76 -6.27
N VAL A 55 -32.92 -12.61 -6.76
CA VAL A 55 -31.57 -12.81 -6.17
C VAL A 55 -30.60 -11.87 -6.86
N THR A 56 -30.00 -10.96 -6.10
CA THR A 56 -28.91 -10.13 -6.62
C THR A 56 -27.58 -10.84 -6.39
N ASN A 57 -26.85 -11.10 -7.47
CA ASN A 57 -25.53 -11.71 -7.42
C ASN A 57 -24.47 -10.63 -7.15
N LEU A 58 -23.68 -10.80 -6.08
CA LEU A 58 -22.55 -9.95 -5.76
C LEU A 58 -21.26 -10.50 -6.37
N PRO A 59 -20.52 -9.67 -7.11
CA PRO A 59 -19.16 -9.99 -7.50
C PRO A 59 -18.26 -10.12 -6.27
N TYR A 60 -17.45 -11.17 -6.25
CA TYR A 60 -16.52 -11.50 -5.19
C TYR A 60 -15.23 -12.06 -5.77
N PHE A 61 -14.08 -11.77 -5.15
CA PHE A 61 -12.84 -12.44 -5.55
C PHE A 61 -12.02 -12.93 -4.36
N VAL A 62 -11.18 -13.93 -4.63
CA VAL A 62 -10.06 -14.35 -3.79
C VAL A 62 -8.77 -14.01 -4.53
N ALA A 63 -7.93 -13.19 -3.91
CA ALA A 63 -6.56 -12.91 -4.35
C ALA A 63 -5.61 -13.94 -3.74
N GLU A 64 -4.85 -14.61 -4.59
CA GLU A 64 -3.90 -15.66 -4.23
C GLU A 64 -2.51 -15.36 -4.76
N ARG A 65 -1.50 -15.83 -4.02
CA ARG A 65 -0.10 -15.88 -4.45
C ARG A 65 0.47 -17.24 -4.10
N SER A 66 1.22 -17.81 -5.05
CA SER A 66 2.03 -18.99 -4.80
C SER A 66 3.31 -18.63 -4.04
N GLY A 67 3.70 -19.47 -3.06
CA GLY A 67 4.95 -19.35 -2.28
C GLY A 67 4.79 -19.45 -0.76
N VAL A 68 5.84 -19.90 -0.06
CA VAL A 68 5.90 -19.96 1.41
C VAL A 68 6.18 -18.56 1.97
N GLY A 69 5.38 -18.09 2.94
CA GLY A 69 5.58 -16.78 3.59
C GLY A 69 5.02 -15.57 2.84
N THR A 70 3.97 -15.76 2.04
CA THR A 70 3.34 -14.71 1.22
C THR A 70 2.76 -13.57 2.05
N GLN A 71 3.42 -12.41 2.00
CA GLN A 71 2.86 -11.14 2.46
C GLN A 71 2.18 -10.42 1.30
N TYR A 72 0.96 -9.95 1.54
CA TYR A 72 0.31 -8.97 0.67
C TYR A 72 0.60 -7.58 1.20
N LEU A 73 1.04 -6.70 0.31
CA LEU A 73 0.96 -5.26 0.51
C LEU A 73 -0.04 -4.74 -0.50
N SER A 74 -1.21 -4.35 -0.02
CA SER A 74 -2.28 -3.80 -0.85
C SER A 74 -2.51 -2.33 -0.54
N ILE A 75 -2.89 -1.58 -1.57
CA ILE A 75 -3.21 -0.16 -1.50
C ILE A 75 -4.63 0.01 -1.98
N LEU A 76 -5.47 0.56 -1.11
CA LEU A 76 -6.86 0.86 -1.37
C LEU A 76 -6.98 2.36 -1.64
N HIS A 77 -7.34 2.72 -2.86
CA HIS A 77 -7.50 4.11 -3.26
C HIS A 77 -8.95 4.37 -3.71
N PRO A 78 -9.79 4.92 -2.82
CA PRO A 78 -11.11 5.41 -3.21
C PRO A 78 -10.96 6.70 -4.01
N ARG A 79 -11.76 6.85 -5.08
CA ARG A 79 -11.81 8.07 -5.89
C ARG A 79 -13.15 8.19 -6.61
N ASP A 80 -13.48 9.40 -7.05
CA ASP A 80 -14.67 9.63 -7.88
C ASP A 80 -14.39 9.36 -9.38
N LEU A 81 -15.45 9.07 -10.14
CA LEU A 81 -15.37 8.91 -11.58
C LEU A 81 -14.91 10.22 -12.23
N GLY A 82 -13.84 10.15 -13.01
CA GLY A 82 -13.20 11.32 -13.62
C GLY A 82 -12.00 11.86 -12.85
N GLU A 83 -11.83 11.50 -11.58
CA GLU A 83 -10.57 11.76 -10.88
C GLU A 83 -9.43 10.91 -11.45
N SER A 84 -8.26 11.52 -11.55
CA SER A 84 -7.06 10.85 -12.04
C SER A 84 -6.70 9.66 -11.14
N ALA A 85 -6.47 8.51 -11.77
CA ALA A 85 -5.99 7.35 -11.03
C ALA A 85 -4.56 7.60 -10.51
N ALA A 86 -4.26 7.05 -9.34
CA ALA A 86 -2.90 7.02 -8.85
C ALA A 86 -2.02 6.19 -9.80
N SER A 87 -0.75 6.59 -9.94
CA SER A 87 0.25 5.74 -10.58
C SER A 87 0.89 4.82 -9.54
N TYR A 88 1.14 3.57 -9.91
CA TYR A 88 1.70 2.56 -9.02
C TYR A 88 2.93 1.92 -9.65
N GLN A 89 4.01 1.84 -8.89
CA GLN A 89 5.22 1.14 -9.28
C GLN A 89 5.59 0.14 -8.20
N THR A 90 5.62 -1.14 -8.56
CA THR A 90 6.23 -2.17 -7.70
C THR A 90 7.74 -1.99 -7.71
N LEU A 91 8.35 -1.99 -6.53
CA LEU A 91 9.79 -1.97 -6.36
C LEU A 91 10.21 -3.32 -5.77
N SER A 92 11.10 -4.04 -6.47
CA SER A 92 11.56 -5.35 -6.02
C SER A 92 12.43 -5.21 -4.78
N THR A 93 12.16 -6.03 -3.76
CA THR A 93 13.05 -6.19 -2.61
C THR A 93 13.25 -7.67 -2.34
N ILE A 94 14.47 -8.05 -1.96
CA ILE A 94 14.84 -9.44 -1.68
C ILE A 94 14.01 -10.01 -0.51
N HIS A 95 13.66 -9.16 0.46
CA HIS A 95 12.97 -9.54 1.69
C HIS A 95 11.81 -8.59 1.99
N GLY A 96 10.69 -8.73 1.28
CA GLY A 96 9.49 -7.93 1.53
C GLY A 96 8.79 -7.44 0.27
N GLN A 97 7.88 -6.48 0.45
CA GLN A 97 7.19 -5.78 -0.62
C GLN A 97 7.54 -4.30 -0.53
N ALA A 98 7.86 -3.69 -1.67
CA ALA A 98 7.99 -2.25 -1.76
C ALA A 98 7.28 -1.71 -2.98
N GLY A 99 6.94 -0.43 -2.92
CA GLY A 99 6.40 0.26 -4.06
C GLY A 99 6.35 1.76 -3.87
N LYS A 100 6.08 2.42 -4.98
CA LYS A 100 5.83 3.85 -5.06
C LYS A 100 4.42 4.09 -5.56
N VAL A 101 3.74 5.05 -4.95
CA VAL A 101 2.44 5.56 -5.40
C VAL A 101 2.56 7.05 -5.65
N ALA A 102 2.11 7.52 -6.80
CA ALA A 102 1.99 8.96 -7.06
C ALA A 102 0.52 9.37 -7.19
N ILE A 103 0.13 10.39 -6.43
CA ILE A 103 -1.21 10.97 -6.41
C ILE A 103 -1.07 12.49 -6.50
N GLY A 104 -1.42 13.08 -7.64
CA GLY A 104 -1.17 14.49 -7.91
C GLY A 104 0.34 14.81 -7.84
N SER A 105 0.72 15.79 -7.03
CA SER A 105 2.12 16.17 -6.77
C SER A 105 2.80 15.40 -5.64
N ALA A 106 2.06 14.52 -4.96
CA ALA A 106 2.57 13.72 -3.86
C ALA A 106 3.06 12.35 -4.34
N GLU A 107 4.22 11.95 -3.82
CA GLU A 107 4.75 10.60 -3.99
C GLU A 107 4.90 9.93 -2.62
N TYR A 108 4.48 8.67 -2.56
CA TYR A 108 4.53 7.83 -1.39
C TYR A 108 5.43 6.63 -1.67
N HIS A 109 6.40 6.36 -0.81
CA HIS A 109 7.13 5.10 -0.81
C HIS A 109 6.67 4.24 0.35
N ILE A 110 6.41 2.97 0.06
CA ILE A 110 5.99 1.99 1.04
C ILE A 110 6.96 0.83 0.98
N LEU A 111 7.42 0.37 2.15
CA LEU A 111 8.22 -0.83 2.35
C LEU A 111 7.56 -1.65 3.46
N ALA A 112 7.32 -2.93 3.24
CA ALA A 112 6.91 -3.87 4.25
C ALA A 112 7.84 -5.09 4.24
N GLN A 113 8.46 -5.39 5.39
CA GLN A 113 9.35 -6.53 5.57
C GLN A 113 8.93 -7.31 6.84
N PRO A 114 8.73 -8.63 6.80
CA PRO A 114 8.44 -9.41 8.00
C PRO A 114 9.58 -9.33 9.02
N THR A 115 10.79 -9.54 8.52
CA THR A 115 12.02 -9.62 9.31
C THR A 115 13.08 -8.77 8.62
N PRO A 116 13.27 -7.51 9.02
CA PRO A 116 14.25 -6.64 8.39
C PRO A 116 15.66 -7.07 8.81
N THR A 117 16.36 -7.81 7.94
CA THR A 117 17.73 -8.28 8.17
C THR A 117 18.80 -7.33 7.62
N GLN A 118 18.45 -6.51 6.62
CA GLN A 118 19.36 -5.59 5.93
C GLN A 118 18.68 -4.26 5.58
N GLU A 119 19.47 -3.21 5.40
CA GLU A 119 18.98 -1.96 4.80
C GLU A 119 18.52 -2.20 3.35
N VAL A 120 17.42 -1.56 2.97
CA VAL A 120 16.90 -1.55 1.60
C VAL A 120 16.97 -0.13 1.07
N LEU A 121 17.44 0.02 -0.18
CA LEU A 121 17.35 1.25 -0.94
C LEU A 121 16.14 1.18 -1.88
N ILE A 122 15.30 2.21 -1.83
CA ILE A 122 14.05 2.31 -2.57
C ILE A 122 14.12 3.58 -3.42
N ASP A 123 14.03 3.40 -4.74
CA ASP A 123 13.95 4.48 -5.72
C ASP A 123 15.09 5.51 -5.59
N ASN A 124 16.29 5.07 -5.14
CA ASN A 124 17.46 5.91 -4.84
C ASN A 124 17.25 7.04 -3.82
N ARG A 125 16.09 7.11 -3.17
CA ARG A 125 15.73 8.18 -2.25
C ARG A 125 15.64 7.70 -0.82
N LEU A 126 14.92 6.61 -0.59
CA LEU A 126 14.67 6.09 0.75
C LEU A 126 15.62 4.92 1.03
N ARG A 127 16.42 5.03 2.08
CA ARG A 127 17.22 3.94 2.63
C ARG A 127 16.79 3.68 4.07
N GLY A 128 16.52 2.42 4.42
CA GLY A 128 16.16 2.08 5.80
C GLY A 128 16.04 0.58 6.02
N ARG A 129 15.88 0.19 7.29
CA ARG A 129 15.73 -1.19 7.73
C ARG A 129 14.62 -1.23 8.76
N ALA A 130 13.39 -1.48 8.32
CA ALA A 130 12.22 -1.51 9.20
C ALA A 130 11.22 -2.59 8.78
N LYS A 131 10.33 -2.95 9.69
CA LYS A 131 9.19 -3.83 9.35
C LYS A 131 8.20 -3.13 8.43
N LEU A 132 8.01 -1.84 8.63
CA LEU A 132 7.21 -0.97 7.77
C LEU A 132 7.91 0.38 7.64
N ILE A 133 7.97 0.92 6.42
CA ILE A 133 8.25 2.33 6.15
C ILE A 133 7.15 2.85 5.25
N LEU A 134 6.56 3.99 5.62
CA LEU A 134 5.66 4.77 4.79
C LEU A 134 6.19 6.20 4.74
N THR A 135 6.40 6.72 3.54
CA THR A 135 6.79 8.12 3.35
C THR A 135 5.75 8.85 2.52
N LYS A 136 5.72 10.18 2.67
CA LYS A 136 5.12 11.10 1.72
C LYS A 136 6.15 12.17 1.40
N SER A 137 6.32 12.44 0.13
CA SER A 137 7.08 13.56 -0.38
C SER A 137 6.23 14.38 -1.34
N VAL A 138 6.53 15.67 -1.45
CA VAL A 138 5.91 16.59 -2.41
C VAL A 138 7.05 17.28 -3.13
N ASN A 139 7.06 17.22 -4.47
CA ASN A 139 8.14 17.75 -5.30
C ASN A 139 9.55 17.24 -4.91
N GLY A 140 9.63 16.02 -4.37
CA GLY A 140 10.88 15.39 -3.92
C GLY A 140 11.30 15.68 -2.47
N ASP A 141 10.64 16.63 -1.81
CA ASP A 141 10.90 16.97 -0.41
C ASP A 141 10.07 16.08 0.52
N LEU A 142 10.75 15.44 1.48
CA LEU A 142 10.12 14.57 2.46
C LEU A 142 9.22 15.40 3.39
N GLN A 143 7.93 15.09 3.44
CA GLN A 143 6.96 15.76 4.31
C GLN A 143 6.60 14.91 5.52
N TYR A 144 6.60 13.59 5.33
CA TYR A 144 6.14 12.62 6.32
C TYR A 144 6.94 11.34 6.17
N LEU A 145 7.32 10.74 7.30
CA LEU A 145 7.93 9.43 7.36
C LEU A 145 7.44 8.70 8.61
N PHE A 146 6.84 7.55 8.42
CA PHE A 146 6.38 6.67 9.48
C PHE A 146 7.06 5.33 9.37
N THR A 147 7.60 4.83 10.47
CA THR A 147 8.25 3.51 10.51
C THR A 147 7.78 2.69 11.69
N VAL A 148 7.72 1.38 11.47
CA VAL A 148 7.49 0.38 12.53
C VAL A 148 8.70 -0.53 12.63
N GLY A 149 9.23 -0.69 13.84
CA GLY A 149 10.37 -1.57 14.11
C GLY A 149 11.60 -1.24 13.26
N GLN A 150 11.93 0.04 13.14
CA GLN A 150 13.13 0.52 12.46
C GLN A 150 14.37 0.17 13.29
N LEU A 151 15.42 -0.30 12.62
CA LEU A 151 16.73 -0.65 13.17
C LEU A 151 17.83 0.15 12.48
N GLY A 152 18.64 0.89 13.24
CA GLY A 152 19.74 1.68 12.68
C GLY A 152 19.25 2.93 11.96
N ARG A 153 19.87 3.21 10.81
CA ARG A 153 19.70 4.46 10.08
C ARG A 153 18.54 4.45 9.08
N ILE A 154 17.87 5.58 8.98
CA ILE A 154 16.99 5.94 7.86
C ILE A 154 17.57 7.17 7.15
N SER A 155 17.58 7.13 5.82
CA SER A 155 17.98 8.26 4.99
C SER A 155 16.96 8.55 3.91
N TRP A 156 16.81 9.84 3.59
CA TRP A 156 16.05 10.36 2.46
C TRP A 156 16.95 11.24 1.59
N ASN A 157 17.03 10.98 0.29
CA ASN A 157 17.93 11.67 -0.65
C ASN A 157 19.37 11.75 -0.13
N SER A 158 19.88 10.61 0.37
CA SER A 158 21.21 10.49 1.01
C SER A 158 21.43 11.30 2.30
N LYS A 159 20.42 12.06 2.78
CA LYS A 159 20.47 12.73 4.08
C LYS A 159 19.91 11.81 5.15
N THR A 160 20.65 11.63 6.22
CA THR A 160 20.15 10.92 7.41
C THR A 160 18.96 11.69 7.98
N VAL A 161 17.81 11.03 8.06
CA VAL A 161 16.62 11.53 8.77
C VAL A 161 16.70 11.14 10.23
N PHE A 162 17.16 9.90 10.49
CA PHE A 162 17.25 9.35 11.82
C PHE A 162 18.33 8.26 11.89
N ASP A 163 18.99 8.12 13.05
CA ASP A 163 20.02 7.11 13.29
C ASP A 163 20.01 6.73 14.78
N GLN A 164 19.53 5.51 15.09
CA GLN A 164 19.62 4.95 16.44
C GLN A 164 19.89 3.45 16.39
N PRO A 165 20.63 2.92 17.38
CA PRO A 165 20.96 1.50 17.44
C PRO A 165 19.76 0.61 17.85
N GLU A 166 18.75 1.15 18.51
CA GLU A 166 17.62 0.40 19.06
C GLU A 166 16.44 0.25 18.07
N GLU A 167 15.73 -0.89 18.15
CA GLU A 167 14.49 -1.10 17.42
C GLU A 167 13.36 -0.22 17.98
N ARG A 168 12.89 0.78 17.22
CA ARG A 168 11.70 1.56 17.60
C ARG A 168 10.84 1.96 16.41
N SER A 169 9.67 2.52 16.72
CA SER A 169 8.74 3.09 15.75
C SER A 169 8.77 4.61 15.82
N TYR A 170 8.68 5.25 14.67
CA TYR A 170 8.87 6.70 14.53
C TYR A 170 7.82 7.31 13.63
N LEU A 171 7.42 8.53 13.96
CA LEU A 171 6.74 9.45 13.08
C LEU A 171 7.59 10.72 12.96
N PHE A 172 8.13 10.95 11.78
CA PHE A 172 8.68 12.23 11.36
C PHE A 172 7.62 12.97 10.55
N GLN A 173 7.43 14.24 10.84
CA GLN A 173 6.52 15.12 10.10
C GLN A 173 7.10 16.53 10.03
N ILE A 174 6.91 17.20 8.90
CA ILE A 174 7.12 18.64 8.80
C ILE A 174 5.84 19.33 9.26
N THR A 175 5.93 20.13 10.32
CA THR A 175 4.84 20.97 10.85
C THR A 175 5.08 22.43 10.46
N GLN A 176 4.14 23.31 10.81
CA GLN A 176 4.30 24.76 10.63
C GLN A 176 5.53 25.33 11.39
N ASP A 177 5.97 24.65 12.46
CA ASP A 177 7.10 25.07 13.31
C ASP A 177 8.43 24.41 12.90
N GLY A 178 8.45 23.64 11.81
CA GLY A 178 9.62 22.92 11.32
C GLY A 178 9.49 21.39 11.42
N ALA A 179 10.61 20.67 11.37
CA ALA A 179 10.62 19.22 11.43
C ALA A 179 10.43 18.72 12.87
N ALA A 180 9.44 17.85 13.09
CA ALA A 180 9.18 17.20 14.37
C ALA A 180 9.33 15.68 14.25
N ILE A 181 9.94 15.07 15.27
CA ILE A 181 10.07 13.61 15.39
C ILE A 181 9.35 13.16 16.66
N THR A 182 8.40 12.25 16.51
CA THR A 182 7.69 11.60 17.60
C THR A 182 8.08 10.13 17.64
N THR A 183 8.44 9.64 18.83
CA THR A 183 8.76 8.24 19.09
C THR A 183 7.56 7.55 19.72
N PHE A 184 7.31 6.29 19.35
CA PHE A 184 6.32 5.45 20.03
C PHE A 184 7.06 4.31 20.73
N ASP A 185 6.81 4.17 22.03
CA ASP A 185 7.26 2.99 22.77
C ASP A 185 6.39 1.78 22.39
N LYS A 186 6.96 0.58 22.55
CA LYS A 186 6.31 -0.71 22.25
C LYS A 186 5.13 -0.97 23.16
#